data_AF-A0A8J6ZTC8-F1
#
_entry.id   AF-A0A8J6ZTC8-F1
#
_cell.length_a   1.000
_cell.length_b   1.000
_cell.length_c   1.000
_cell.angle_alpha   90.00
_cell.angle_beta   90.00
_cell.angle_gamma   90.00
#
_symmetry.space_group_name_H-M   'P 1'
#
loop_
_entity.id
_entity.type
_entity.pdbx_description
1 polymer ?
#
loop_
_entity_poly.entity_id
_entity_poly.type
_entity_poly.pdbx_seq_one_letter_code
_entity_poly.pdbx_strand_id
1 'polypeptide(L)'
;MMIFLPIMLAVVANVFYHVASKSIPVEQNAFMGLVVNYATALVASALMFWLTPHEKILVEAARTNWACILMGLSITGVEVGFVMIYRAGGELSTASLIVNILIALAMIAVGGVFYGEQITLRKIFGAILCMTGVALLTLK
;
A
#
# COMPACT_ATOMS: atom_id res chain seq x y z
N MET A 1 3.61 -23.36 -4.34
CA MET A 1 3.25 -23.19 -2.91
C MET A 1 3.84 -21.91 -2.29
N MET A 2 5.09 -21.52 -2.60
CA MET A 2 5.75 -20.33 -1.98
C MET A 2 5.15 -18.96 -2.29
N ILE A 3 4.43 -18.74 -3.40
CA ILE A 3 3.83 -17.43 -3.72
C ILE A 3 2.53 -17.17 -2.95
N PHE A 4 1.80 -18.22 -2.54
CA PHE A 4 0.53 -18.04 -1.82
C PHE A 4 0.74 -17.47 -0.41
N LEU A 5 1.82 -17.86 0.27
CA LEU A 5 2.14 -17.37 1.61
C LEU A 5 2.34 -15.83 1.67
N PRO A 6 3.19 -15.20 0.85
CA PRO A 6 3.37 -13.75 0.85
C PRO A 6 2.12 -13.02 0.37
N ILE A 7 1.34 -13.59 -0.56
CA ILE A 7 0.05 -13.01 -0.95
C ILE A 7 -0.90 -12.98 0.25
N MET A 8 -1.04 -14.11 0.95
CA MET A 8 -1.92 -14.19 2.13
C MET A 8 -1.46 -13.25 3.25
N LEU A 9 -0.14 -13.18 3.50
CA LEU A 9 0.42 -12.24 4.47
C LEU A 9 0.10 -10.79 4.10
N ALA A 10 0.28 -10.41 2.83
CA ALA A 10 -0.02 -9.07 2.34
C ALA A 10 -1.51 -8.74 2.48
N VAL A 11 -2.40 -9.68 2.15
CA VAL A 11 -3.86 -9.50 2.30
C VAL A 11 -4.24 -9.29 3.76
N VAL A 12 -3.76 -10.16 4.67
CA VAL A 12 -4.05 -10.06 6.10
C VAL A 12 -3.53 -8.75 6.67
N ALA A 13 -2.29 -8.35 6.33
CA ALA A 13 -1.71 -7.09 6.75
C ALA A 13 -2.51 -5.88 6.23
N ASN A 14 -2.98 -5.91 4.97
CA ASN A 14 -3.80 -4.84 4.40
C ASN A 14 -5.17 -4.73 5.09
N VAL A 15 -5.78 -5.85 5.49
CA VAL A 15 -7.03 -5.83 6.27
C VAL A 15 -6.81 -5.13 7.61
N PHE A 16 -5.77 -5.51 8.36
CA PHE A 16 -5.44 -4.85 9.63
C PHE A 16 -5.12 -3.37 9.43
N TYR A 17 -4.37 -3.03 8.37
CA TYR A 17 -4.08 -1.66 7.99
C TYR A 17 -5.35 -0.84 7.81
N HIS A 18 -6.30 -1.27 6.97
CA HIS A 18 -7.52 -0.52 6.73
C HIS A 18 -8.39 -0.39 8.00
N VAL A 19 -8.49 -1.45 8.80
CA VAL A 19 -9.22 -1.42 10.07
C VAL A 19 -8.59 -0.43 11.06
N ALA A 20 -7.26 -0.47 11.20
CA ALA A 20 -6.53 0.45 12.07
C ALA A 20 -6.65 1.89 11.58
N SER A 21 -6.44 2.17 10.28
CA SER A 21 -6.56 3.51 9.69
C SER A 21 -7.96 4.10 9.89
N LYS A 22 -9.02 3.29 9.77
CA LYS A 22 -10.39 3.73 10.05
C LYS A 22 -10.65 4.01 11.53
N SER A 23 -9.92 3.34 12.42
CA SER A 23 -10.07 3.48 13.87
C SER A 23 -9.29 4.66 14.45
N ILE A 24 -8.47 5.35 13.66
CA ILE A 24 -7.76 6.55 14.11
C ILE A 24 -8.79 7.66 14.42
N PRO A 25 -8.83 8.17 15.67
CA PRO A 25 -9.80 9.18 16.06
C PRO A 25 -9.77 10.41 15.17
N VAL A 26 -10.93 10.99 14.87
CA VAL A 26 -11.03 12.19 14.02
C VAL A 26 -10.44 13.41 14.72
N GLU A 27 -10.58 13.51 16.06
CA GLU A 27 -10.06 14.65 16.83
C GLU A 27 -8.52 14.65 16.96
N GLN A 28 -7.86 13.52 16.73
CA GLN A 28 -6.40 13.43 16.82
C GLN A 28 -5.72 14.09 15.61
N ASN A 29 -4.55 14.69 15.80
CA ASN A 29 -3.71 15.07 14.67
C ASN A 29 -3.26 13.81 13.90
N ALA A 30 -3.57 13.73 12.60
CA ALA A 30 -3.23 12.56 11.78
C ALA A 30 -1.72 12.28 11.77
N PHE A 31 -0.89 13.32 11.72
CA PHE A 31 0.56 13.17 11.70
C PHE A 31 1.11 12.59 13.01
N MET A 32 0.48 12.87 14.15
CA MET A 32 0.87 12.24 15.42
C MET A 32 0.60 10.72 15.39
N GLY A 33 -0.52 10.31 14.79
CA GLY A 33 -0.80 8.89 14.53
C GLY A 33 0.27 8.26 13.64
N LEU A 34 0.65 8.95 12.55
CA LEU A 34 1.70 8.46 11.65
C LEU A 34 3.07 8.38 12.32
N VAL A 35 3.43 9.31 13.21
CA VAL A 35 4.69 9.22 13.99
C VAL A 35 4.71 7.93 14.82
N VAL A 36 3.59 7.58 15.47
CA VAL A 36 3.48 6.32 16.23
C VAL A 36 3.52 5.10 15.32
N ASN A 37 2.86 5.14 14.17
CA ASN A 37 2.90 4.06 13.17
C ASN A 37 4.34 3.81 12.70
N TYR A 38 5.08 4.86 12.34
CA TYR A 38 6.45 4.74 11.88
C TYR A 38 7.42 4.30 12.98
N ALA A 39 7.24 4.77 14.20
CA ALA A 39 8.02 4.28 15.33
C ALA A 39 7.79 2.78 15.54
N THR A 40 6.54 2.32 15.45
CA THR A 40 6.18 0.89 15.56
C THR A 40 6.78 0.08 14.41
N ALA A 41 6.67 0.57 13.17
CA ALA A 41 7.23 -0.08 12.00
C ALA A 41 8.77 -0.14 12.05
N LEU A 42 9.43 0.90 12.58
CA LEU A 42 10.87 0.93 12.79
C LEU A 42 11.30 -0.14 13.79
N VAL A 43 10.64 -0.23 14.95
CA VAL A 43 10.94 -1.27 15.95
C VAL A 43 10.73 -2.67 15.36
N ALA A 44 9.61 -2.90 14.70
CA ALA A 44 9.31 -4.19 14.09
C ALA A 44 10.32 -4.58 13.01
N SER A 45 10.66 -3.66 12.10
CA SER A 45 11.64 -3.91 11.03
C SER A 45 13.05 -4.09 11.57
N ALA A 46 13.46 -3.32 12.60
CA ALA A 46 14.75 -3.51 13.26
C ALA A 46 14.83 -4.90 13.90
N LEU A 47 13.81 -5.34 14.62
CA LEU A 47 13.77 -6.69 15.19
C LEU A 47 13.90 -7.76 14.10
N MET A 48 13.14 -7.63 13.01
CA MET A 48 13.21 -8.57 11.89
C MET A 48 14.59 -8.59 11.21
N PHE A 49 15.26 -7.45 11.11
CA PHE A 49 16.63 -7.37 10.59
C PHE A 49 17.60 -8.20 11.43
N TRP A 50 17.52 -8.08 12.76
CA TRP A 50 18.38 -8.86 13.67
C TRP A 50 18.05 -10.35 13.70
N LEU A 51 16.80 -10.73 13.46
CA LEU A 51 16.35 -12.12 13.41
C LEU A 51 16.67 -12.82 12.08
N THR A 52 17.02 -12.06 11.04
CA THR A 52 17.31 -12.56 9.69
C THR A 52 18.82 -12.52 9.43
N PRO A 53 19.38 -13.39 8.56
CA PRO A 53 20.78 -13.27 8.17
C PRO A 53 21.09 -11.87 7.60
N HIS A 54 22.09 -11.21 8.18
CA HIS A 54 22.54 -9.87 7.78
C HIS A 54 24.06 -9.75 7.83
N GLU A 55 24.65 -8.91 6.98
CA GLU A 55 26.05 -8.51 7.09
C GLU A 55 26.23 -7.36 8.11
N LYS A 56 27.43 -6.75 8.14
CA LYS A 56 27.69 -5.55 8.95
C LYS A 56 26.73 -4.43 8.53
N ILE A 57 26.14 -3.75 9.51
CA ILE A 57 25.16 -2.65 9.32
C ILE A 57 25.66 -1.60 8.31
N LEU A 58 26.95 -1.22 8.38
CA LEU A 58 27.53 -0.22 7.48
C LEU A 58 27.54 -0.67 6.01
N VAL A 59 27.69 -1.98 5.76
CA VAL A 59 27.68 -2.54 4.41
C VAL A 59 26.25 -2.55 3.86
N GLU A 60 25.26 -2.93 4.66
CA GLU A 60 23.85 -2.92 4.26
C GLU A 60 23.31 -1.49 4.10
N ALA A 61 23.72 -0.56 4.97
CA ALA A 61 23.39 0.85 4.84
C ALA A 61 23.98 1.45 3.55
N ALA A 62 25.19 1.06 3.16
CA ALA A 62 25.81 1.50 1.90
C ALA A 62 25.12 0.92 0.65
N ARG A 63 24.44 -0.23 0.78
CA ARG A 63 23.62 -0.83 -0.30
C ARG A 63 22.24 -0.20 -0.41
N THR A 64 21.81 0.55 0.60
CA THR A 64 20.53 1.27 0.58
C THR A 64 20.58 2.36 -0.48
N ASN A 65 19.57 2.40 -1.35
CA ASN A 65 19.52 3.33 -2.49
C ASN A 65 18.38 4.34 -2.35
N TRP A 66 18.31 5.26 -3.31
CA TRP A 66 17.27 6.29 -3.37
C TRP A 66 15.83 5.73 -3.37
N ALA A 67 15.62 4.48 -3.81
CA ALA A 67 14.30 3.85 -3.81
C ALA A 67 13.79 3.59 -2.39
N CYS A 68 14.66 3.36 -1.41
CA CYS A 68 14.26 3.23 0.00
C CYS A 68 13.71 4.56 0.54
N ILE A 69 14.31 5.69 0.17
CA ILE A 69 13.85 7.03 0.54
C ILE A 69 12.50 7.31 -0.13
N LEU A 70 12.40 7.04 -1.44
CA LEU A 70 11.15 7.22 -2.18
C LEU A 70 10.03 6.35 -1.59
N MET A 71 10.31 5.09 -1.27
CA MET A 71 9.36 4.18 -0.65
C MET A 71 8.84 4.72 0.69
N GLY A 72 9.71 5.23 1.55
CA GLY A 72 9.30 5.82 2.83
C GLY A 72 8.36 7.02 2.65
N LEU A 73 8.69 7.91 1.71
CA LEU A 73 7.82 9.04 1.36
C LEU A 73 6.48 8.58 0.78
N SER A 74 6.49 7.58 -0.10
CA SER A 74 5.27 7.03 -0.70
C SER A 74 4.35 6.39 0.34
N ILE A 75 4.88 5.60 1.28
CA ILE A 75 4.08 4.97 2.35
C ILE A 75 3.43 6.05 3.22
N THR A 76 4.14 7.15 3.50
CA THR A 76 3.58 8.32 4.21
C THR A 76 2.39 8.92 3.48
N GLY A 77 2.51 9.14 2.17
CA GLY A 77 1.39 9.63 1.37
C GLY A 77 0.18 8.68 1.35
N VAL A 78 0.44 7.37 1.26
CA VAL A 78 -0.61 6.34 1.27
C VAL A 78 -1.35 6.33 2.62
N GLU A 79 -0.62 6.35 3.74
CA GLU A 79 -1.21 6.38 5.08
C GLU A 79 -2.08 7.62 5.31
N VAL A 80 -1.55 8.81 4.99
CA VAL A 80 -2.32 10.06 5.09
C VAL A 80 -3.57 9.98 4.21
N GLY A 81 -3.45 9.52 2.97
CA GLY A 81 -4.56 9.42 2.03
C GLY A 81 -5.70 8.55 2.56
N PHE A 82 -5.40 7.35 3.07
CA PHE A 82 -6.43 6.48 3.64
C PHE A 82 -7.06 7.03 4.91
N VAL A 83 -6.26 7.63 5.81
CA VAL A 83 -6.80 8.29 7.01
C VAL A 83 -7.76 9.41 6.63
N MET A 84 -7.43 10.22 5.62
CA MET A 84 -8.31 11.30 5.14
C MET A 84 -9.60 10.74 4.52
N ILE A 85 -9.53 9.66 3.74
CA ILE A 85 -10.73 9.03 3.16
C ILE A 85 -11.67 8.53 4.25
N TYR A 86 -11.14 7.84 5.27
CA TYR A 86 -11.98 7.33 6.36
C TYR A 86 -12.54 8.43 7.26
N ARG A 87 -11.77 9.51 7.50
CA ARG A 87 -12.27 10.70 8.20
C ARG A 87 -13.38 11.43 7.45
N ALA A 88 -13.35 11.40 6.12
CA ALA A 88 -14.41 11.95 5.27
C ALA A 88 -15.69 11.08 5.26
N GLY A 89 -15.75 9.99 6.05
CA GLY A 89 -16.91 9.09 6.12
C GLY A 89 -16.85 7.93 5.12
N GLY A 90 -15.72 7.69 4.47
CA GLY A 90 -15.55 6.60 3.52
C GLY A 90 -15.84 5.23 4.13
N GLU A 91 -16.63 4.42 3.44
CA GLU A 91 -16.85 3.02 3.81
C GLU A 91 -15.57 2.20 3.61
N LEU A 92 -15.29 1.28 4.54
CA LEU A 92 -14.04 0.50 4.55
C LEU A 92 -13.85 -0.28 3.24
N SER A 93 -14.92 -0.96 2.81
CA SER A 93 -14.93 -1.80 1.61
C SER A 93 -14.83 -0.97 0.34
N THR A 94 -15.67 0.06 0.21
CA THR A 94 -15.77 0.86 -1.02
C THR A 94 -14.52 1.70 -1.23
N ALA A 95 -14.00 2.35 -0.19
CA ALA A 95 -12.79 3.16 -0.27
C ALA A 95 -11.54 2.35 -0.65
N SER A 96 -11.29 1.23 0.06
CA SER A 96 -10.11 0.39 -0.21
C SER A 96 -10.18 -0.22 -1.61
N LEU A 97 -11.36 -0.62 -2.07
CA LEU A 97 -11.56 -1.21 -3.38
C LEU A 97 -11.35 -0.20 -4.51
N ILE A 98 -11.92 1.00 -4.42
CA ILE A 98 -11.74 2.05 -5.43
C ILE A 98 -10.25 2.40 -5.57
N VAL A 99 -9.57 2.66 -4.45
CA VAL A 99 -8.14 3.02 -4.47
C VAL A 99 -7.30 1.89 -5.07
N ASN A 100 -7.52 0.64 -4.67
CA ASN A 100 -6.77 -0.50 -5.20
C ASN A 100 -7.03 -0.74 -6.70
N ILE A 101 -8.25 -0.51 -7.18
CA ILE A 101 -8.55 -0.60 -8.62
C ILE A 101 -7.83 0.51 -9.39
N LEU A 102 -7.88 1.76 -8.91
CA LEU A 102 -7.18 2.88 -9.56
C LEU A 102 -5.67 2.65 -9.58
N ILE A 103 -5.09 2.13 -8.49
CA ILE A 103 -3.68 1.73 -8.44
C ILE A 103 -3.40 0.64 -9.47
N ALA A 104 -4.22 -0.40 -9.56
CA ALA A 104 -4.03 -1.48 -10.53
C ALA A 104 -4.06 -0.96 -11.98
N LEU A 105 -4.98 -0.05 -12.30
CA LEU A 105 -5.05 0.60 -13.62
C LEU A 105 -3.79 1.43 -13.90
N ALA A 106 -3.34 2.23 -12.93
CA ALA A 106 -2.11 3.01 -13.05
C ALA A 106 -0.88 2.11 -13.23
N MET A 107 -0.81 0.97 -12.52
CA MET A 107 0.28 0.00 -12.64
C MET A 107 0.31 -0.69 -14.00
N ILE A 108 -0.84 -0.93 -14.65
CA ILE A 108 -0.86 -1.44 -16.04
C ILE A 108 -0.20 -0.42 -16.97
N ALA A 109 -0.53 0.88 -16.83
CA ALA A 109 0.06 1.93 -17.64
C ALA A 109 1.56 2.09 -17.37
N VAL A 110 1.97 2.13 -16.10
CA VAL A 110 3.38 2.23 -15.69
C VAL A 110 4.18 1.01 -16.15
N GLY A 111 3.63 -0.21 -15.99
CA GLY A 111 4.25 -1.45 -16.43
C GLY A 111 4.49 -1.46 -17.94
N GLY A 112 3.52 -0.98 -18.73
CA GLY A 112 3.69 -0.86 -20.18
C GLY A 112 4.71 0.19 -20.62
N VAL A 113 4.67 1.39 -20.03
CA VAL A 113 5.52 2.52 -20.44
C VAL A 113 6.96 2.38 -19.94
N PHE A 114 7.15 2.05 -18.66
CA PHE A 114 8.47 2.08 -18.00
C PHE A 114 9.14 0.71 -17.93
N TYR A 115 8.36 -0.37 -17.81
CA TYR A 115 8.90 -1.73 -17.64
C TYR A 115 8.80 -2.58 -18.91
N GLY A 116 8.25 -2.03 -20.00
CA GLY A 116 8.12 -2.73 -21.28
C GLY A 116 7.20 -3.96 -21.22
N GLU A 117 6.29 -4.02 -20.24
CA GLU A 117 5.36 -5.13 -20.13
C GLU A 117 4.42 -5.17 -21.35
N GLN A 118 4.23 -6.36 -21.92
CA GLN A 118 3.25 -6.53 -22.99
C GLN A 118 1.84 -6.30 -22.45
N ILE A 119 1.24 -5.18 -22.87
CA ILE A 119 -0.18 -4.90 -22.63
C ILE A 119 -0.99 -5.78 -23.58
N THR A 120 -1.34 -6.97 -23.11
CA THR A 120 -2.23 -7.87 -23.84
C THR A 120 -3.66 -7.33 -23.86
N LEU A 121 -4.43 -7.68 -24.90
CA LEU A 121 -5.86 -7.36 -25.00
C LEU A 121 -6.63 -7.82 -23.75
N ARG A 122 -6.23 -8.92 -23.12
CA ARG A 122 -6.80 -9.41 -21.87
C ARG A 122 -6.65 -8.41 -20.71
N LYS A 123 -5.47 -7.79 -20.55
CA LYS A 123 -5.24 -6.75 -19.52
C LYS A 123 -6.14 -5.54 -19.76
N ILE A 124 -6.35 -5.15 -21.03
CA ILE A 124 -7.22 -4.02 -21.41
C ILE A 124 -8.69 -4.33 -21.10
N PHE A 125 -9.19 -5.49 -21.51
CA PHE A 125 -10.56 -5.92 -21.19
C PHE A 125 -10.78 -6.02 -19.68
N GLY A 126 -9.80 -6.55 -18.93
CA GLY A 126 -9.84 -6.57 -17.47
C GLY A 126 -9.89 -5.17 -16.86
N ALA A 127 -9.11 -4.22 -17.38
CA ALA A 127 -9.13 -2.82 -16.96
C ALA A 127 -10.54 -2.19 -17.12
N ILE A 128 -11.18 -2.41 -18.28
CA ILE A 128 -12.54 -1.92 -18.55
C ILE A 128 -13.53 -2.52 -17.56
N LEU A 129 -13.44 -3.82 -17.27
CA LEU A 129 -14.31 -4.49 -16.32
C LEU A 129 -14.11 -4.00 -14.88
N CYS A 130 -12.87 -3.70 -14.48
CA CYS A 130 -12.60 -3.08 -13.19
C CYS A 130 -13.22 -1.68 -13.09
N MET A 131 -13.17 -0.89 -14.16
CA MET A 131 -13.80 0.44 -14.20
C MET A 131 -15.33 0.37 -14.08
N THR A 132 -15.97 -0.59 -14.76
CA THR A 132 -17.42 -0.78 -14.62
C THR A 132 -17.80 -1.25 -13.22
N GLY A 133 -16.99 -2.10 -12.59
CA GLY A 133 -17.15 -2.50 -11.19
C GLY A 133 -17.08 -1.32 -10.22
N VAL A 134 -16.09 -0.42 -10.39
CA VAL A 134 -15.99 0.83 -9.61
C VAL A 134 -17.22 1.71 -9.82
N ALA A 135 -17.65 1.90 -11.07
CA ALA A 135 -18.82 2.71 -11.38
C ALA A 135 -20.08 2.17 -10.68
N LEU A 136 -20.29 0.85 -10.71
CA LEU A 136 -21.44 0.20 -10.06
C LEU A 136 -21.45 0.38 -8.53
N LEU A 137 -20.27 0.37 -7.91
CA LEU A 137 -20.13 0.53 -6.46
C LEU A 137 -20.20 1.99 -6.00
N THR A 138 -19.91 2.93 -6.91
CA THR A 138 -19.89 4.36 -6.61
C THR A 138 -21.21 5.04 -6.95
N LEU A 139 -21.92 4.56 -7.98
CA LEU A 139 -23.25 5.02 -8.35
C LEU A 139 -24.28 4.46 -7.35
N LYS A 140 -24.83 5.36 -6.52
CA LYS A 140 -26.01 5.07 -5.69
C LYS A 140 -27.29 5.05 -6.52
#